data_AF-A0A954L3B1-F1
#
_entry.id   AF-A0A954L3B1-F1
#
_cell.length_a   1.000
_cell.length_b   1.000
_cell.length_c   1.000
_cell.angle_alpha   90.00
_cell.angle_beta   90.00
_cell.angle_gamma   90.00
#
_symmetry.space_group_name_H-M   'P 1'
#
loop_
_entity.id
_entity.type
_entity.pdbx_description
1 polymer ?
#
loop_
_entity_poly.entity_id
_entity_poly.type
_entity_poly.pdbx_seq_one_letter_code
_entity_poly.pdbx_strand_id
1 'polypeptide(L)'
;NTILGRERRSRRFTSLLSEWLGNFRHLWMWDYKAIASELEQVGFSDIRRAVFGDSSDTAFNAAEDESRWLHALGMECRKPQEALIRNAA
;
A
#
# COMPACT_ATOMS: atom_id res chain seq x y z
N ASN A 1 -12.71 7.07 -7.23
CA ASN A 1 -11.68 7.76 -8.04
C ASN A 1 -10.35 7.63 -7.28
N THR A 2 -9.71 6.46 -7.39
CA THR A 2 -8.52 6.12 -6.60
C THR A 2 -7.33 6.12 -7.54
N ILE A 3 -6.59 7.23 -7.57
CA ILE A 3 -5.32 7.30 -8.31
C ILE A 3 -4.21 7.18 -7.27
N LEU A 4 -3.91 5.95 -6.87
CA LEU A 4 -2.62 5.61 -6.28
C LEU A 4 -1.84 4.88 -7.39
N GLY A 5 -0.57 5.27 -7.62
CA GLY A 5 0.32 4.58 -8.57
C GLY A 5 0.61 5.27 -9.91
N ARG A 6 0.26 6.55 -10.13
CA ARG A 6 0.62 7.27 -11.37
C ARG A 6 1.71 8.33 -11.13
N GLU A 7 2.98 7.92 -11.25
CA GLU A 7 4.12 8.80 -10.99
C GLU A 7 4.40 9.82 -12.12
N ARG A 8 4.11 9.52 -13.39
CA ARG A 8 4.25 10.47 -14.51
C ARG A 8 3.18 10.31 -15.59
N ARG A 9 2.65 11.43 -16.09
CA ARG A 9 1.72 11.50 -17.23
C ARG A 9 2.50 11.82 -18.51
N SER A 10 2.72 10.84 -19.37
CA SER A 10 3.30 11.06 -20.70
C SER A 10 2.24 11.61 -21.67
N ARG A 11 2.62 12.61 -22.50
CA ARG A 11 1.75 13.29 -23.47
C ARG A 11 2.10 12.90 -24.92
N ARG A 12 2.18 11.61 -25.25
CA ARG A 12 2.48 11.15 -26.62
C ARG A 12 1.69 9.92 -27.01
N PHE A 13 1.30 9.82 -28.29
CA PHE A 13 0.49 8.77 -28.90
C PHE A 13 1.02 7.32 -28.73
N THR A 14 2.25 7.13 -28.23
CA THR A 14 2.75 5.83 -27.72
C THR A 14 2.09 5.42 -26.37
N SER A 15 1.18 6.25 -25.86
CA SER A 15 0.43 6.05 -24.61
C SER A 15 -0.49 4.83 -24.64
N LEU A 16 -1.01 4.39 -25.79
CA LEU A 16 -2.08 3.37 -25.80
C LEU A 16 -1.60 1.99 -25.29
N LEU A 17 -0.42 1.53 -25.72
CA LEU A 17 0.18 0.29 -25.21
C LEU A 17 0.66 0.44 -23.76
N SER A 18 1.15 1.62 -23.39
CA SER A 18 1.63 1.92 -22.04
C SER A 18 0.51 2.27 -21.04
N GLU A 19 -0.68 2.60 -21.52
CA GLU A 19 -1.94 2.74 -20.76
C GLU A 19 -2.60 1.38 -20.58
N TRP A 20 -2.50 0.47 -21.55
CA TRP A 20 -2.97 -0.91 -21.38
C TRP A 20 -2.08 -1.67 -20.37
N LEU A 21 -0.75 -1.56 -20.51
CA LEU A 21 0.21 -2.02 -19.49
C LEU A 21 0.10 -1.17 -18.20
N GLY A 22 -0.32 0.08 -18.32
CA GLY A 22 -0.61 1.00 -17.23
C GLY A 22 -1.85 0.60 -16.42
N ASN A 23 -2.81 -0.09 -17.04
CA ASN A 23 -3.98 -0.64 -16.36
C ASN A 23 -3.56 -1.82 -15.46
N PHE A 24 -2.58 -2.62 -15.88
CA PHE A 24 -1.89 -3.58 -15.01
C PHE A 24 -1.10 -2.86 -13.90
N ARG A 25 -0.47 -1.72 -14.21
CA ARG A 25 0.12 -0.80 -13.19
C ARG A 25 -0.93 -0.03 -12.37
N HIS A 26 -2.22 -0.26 -12.54
CA HIS A 26 -3.25 0.15 -11.57
C HIS A 26 -3.78 -1.05 -10.76
N LEU A 27 -3.52 -2.28 -11.19
CA LEU A 27 -3.88 -3.52 -10.50
C LEU A 27 -2.79 -4.04 -9.56
N TRP A 28 -1.50 -3.76 -9.82
CA TRP A 28 -0.38 -4.22 -8.98
C TRP A 28 -0.49 -3.77 -7.52
N MET A 29 -0.99 -2.58 -7.27
CA MET A 29 -1.09 -2.02 -5.93
C MET A 29 -2.27 -2.61 -5.12
N TRP A 30 -2.87 -3.70 -5.61
CA TRP A 30 -3.85 -4.53 -4.91
C TRP A 30 -3.31 -5.95 -4.66
N ASP A 31 -2.10 -6.26 -5.13
CA ASP A 31 -1.40 -7.51 -4.85
C ASP A 31 -0.36 -7.30 -3.74
N TYR A 32 -0.35 -8.23 -2.79
CA TYR A 32 0.53 -8.13 -1.62
C TYR A 32 2.01 -8.06 -1.98
N LYS A 33 2.45 -8.80 -3.01
CA LYS A 33 3.88 -8.90 -3.33
C LYS A 33 4.40 -7.56 -3.87
N ALA A 34 3.63 -6.93 -4.74
CA ALA A 34 3.93 -5.59 -5.25
C ALA A 34 3.98 -4.56 -4.12
N ILE A 35 2.95 -4.46 -3.28
CA ILE A 35 2.95 -3.43 -2.22
C ILE A 35 4.05 -3.70 -1.20
N ALA A 36 4.27 -4.95 -0.81
CA ALA A 36 5.37 -5.30 0.09
C ALA A 36 6.72 -4.88 -0.48
N SER A 37 6.97 -5.16 -1.76
CA SER A 37 8.20 -4.75 -2.46
C SER A 37 8.39 -3.23 -2.47
N GLU A 38 7.34 -2.43 -2.66
CA GLU A 38 7.43 -0.96 -2.61
C GLU A 38 7.66 -0.44 -1.19
N LEU A 39 6.98 -1.01 -0.20
CA LEU A 39 7.15 -0.64 1.21
C LEU A 39 8.57 -0.95 1.69
N GLU A 40 9.13 -2.11 1.32
CA GLU A 40 10.52 -2.47 1.59
C GLU A 40 11.50 -1.47 0.97
N GLN A 41 11.28 -1.07 -0.29
CA GLN A 41 12.12 -0.08 -0.98
C GLN A 41 12.11 1.29 -0.30
N VAL A 42 10.99 1.69 0.29
CA VAL A 42 10.88 2.94 1.07
C VAL A 42 11.50 2.81 2.47
N GLY A 43 11.78 1.59 2.92
CA GLY A 43 12.42 1.31 4.22
C GLY A 43 11.43 0.95 5.34
N PHE A 44 10.18 0.64 5.02
CA PHE A 44 9.29 0.03 6.02
C PHE A 44 9.79 -1.37 6.39
N SER A 45 9.51 -1.78 7.62
CA SER A 45 9.92 -3.08 8.18
C SER A 45 8.70 -3.85 8.73
N ASP A 46 8.88 -5.13 9.08
CA ASP A 46 7.82 -6.01 9.59
C ASP A 46 6.55 -6.02 8.72
N ILE A 47 6.72 -6.05 7.39
CA ILE A 47 5.61 -6.03 6.44
C ILE A 47 4.91 -7.39 6.43
N ARG A 48 3.62 -7.39 6.76
CA ARG A 48 2.80 -8.61 6.80
C ARG A 48 1.40 -8.36 6.28
N ARG A 49 0.70 -9.44 5.89
CA ARG A 49 -0.75 -9.36 5.67
C ARG A 49 -1.46 -9.13 7.00
N ALA A 50 -2.41 -8.20 6.96
CA ALA A 50 -3.34 -7.97 8.05
C ALA A 50 -4.70 -8.60 7.72
N VAL A 51 -5.44 -8.99 8.76
CA VAL A 51 -6.83 -9.48 8.70
C VAL A 51 -7.66 -8.83 9.81
N PHE A 52 -8.98 -8.84 9.64
CA PHE A 52 -9.91 -8.29 10.64
C PHE A 52 -9.61 -8.83 12.04
N GLY A 53 -9.46 -7.93 13.01
CA GLY A 53 -9.23 -8.26 14.42
C GLY A 53 -7.81 -8.76 14.75
N ASP A 54 -6.83 -8.57 13.86
CA ASP A 54 -5.46 -9.04 14.08
C ASP A 54 -4.48 -7.99 14.60
N SER A 55 -4.96 -6.76 14.81
CA SER A 55 -4.13 -5.68 15.34
C SER A 55 -3.69 -5.97 16.77
N SER A 56 -2.40 -5.80 17.03
CA SER A 56 -1.84 -5.90 18.39
C SER A 56 -2.31 -4.77 19.32
N ASP A 57 -2.78 -3.65 18.76
CA ASP A 57 -3.31 -2.53 19.52
C ASP A 57 -4.84 -2.63 19.61
N THR A 58 -5.31 -2.95 20.82
CA THR A 58 -6.73 -3.11 21.13
C THR A 58 -7.59 -1.86 20.89
N ALA A 59 -6.99 -0.67 20.77
CA ALA A 59 -7.74 0.54 20.42
C ALA A 59 -8.38 0.45 19.03
N PHE A 60 -7.80 -0.33 18.11
CA PHE A 60 -8.36 -0.54 16.77
C PHE A 60 -9.67 -1.32 16.78
N ASN A 61 -9.92 -2.17 17.79
CA ASN A 61 -11.14 -2.97 17.88
C ASN A 61 -12.42 -2.12 17.84
N ALA A 62 -12.36 -0.89 18.38
CA ALA A 62 -13.51 0.02 18.38
C ALA A 62 -13.80 0.63 16.99
N ALA A 63 -12.82 0.63 16.09
CA ALA A 63 -12.91 1.20 14.75
C ALA A 63 -13.00 0.15 13.62
N GLU A 64 -12.78 -1.13 13.98
CA GLU A 64 -12.86 -2.27 13.08
C GLU A 64 -14.29 -2.47 12.55
N ASP A 65 -14.39 -2.73 11.24
CA ASP A 65 -15.65 -2.98 10.54
C ASP A 65 -15.38 -4.02 9.45
N GLU A 66 -15.90 -5.23 9.64
CA GLU A 66 -15.68 -6.38 8.76
C GLU A 66 -16.04 -6.08 7.29
N SER A 67 -17.05 -5.22 7.06
CA SER A 67 -17.47 -4.86 5.70
C SER A 67 -16.38 -4.13 4.91
N ARG A 68 -15.43 -3.48 5.59
CA ARG A 68 -14.28 -2.79 4.97
C ARG A 68 -13.16 -3.73 4.56
N TRP A 69 -13.15 -4.94 5.12
CA TRP A 69 -12.18 -5.98 4.80
C TRP A 69 -12.62 -6.81 3.59
N LEU A 70 -13.91 -6.80 3.25
CA LEU A 70 -14.44 -7.49 2.08
C LEU A 70 -13.85 -6.92 0.78
N HIS A 71 -13.20 -7.77 -0.01
CA HIS A 71 -12.50 -7.41 -1.25
C HIS A 71 -11.38 -6.38 -1.08
N ALA A 72 -10.85 -6.21 0.13
CA ALA A 72 -9.73 -5.32 0.42
C ALA A 72 -8.43 -6.11 0.67
N LEU A 73 -7.30 -5.43 0.48
CA LEU A 73 -5.99 -5.93 0.89
C LEU A 73 -5.56 -5.24 2.19
N GLY A 74 -5.62 -5.97 3.30
CA GLY A 74 -5.09 -5.51 4.58
C GLY A 74 -3.60 -5.79 4.71
N MET A 75 -2.84 -4.80 5.18
CA MET A 75 -1.42 -4.94 5.48
C MET A 75 -1.03 -4.17 6.75
N GLU A 76 -0.06 -4.69 7.49
CA GLU A 76 0.58 -4.03 8.62
C GLU A 76 2.09 -3.92 8.35
N CYS A 77 2.71 -2.81 8.74
CA CYS A 77 4.15 -2.61 8.70
C CYS A 77 4.58 -1.57 9.74
N ARG A 78 5.89 -1.51 10.03
CA ARG A 78 6.51 -0.56 10.96
C ARG A 78 7.28 0.51 10.20
N LYS A 79 7.15 1.75 10.67
CA LYS A 79 7.83 2.93 10.11
C LYS A 79 9.35 2.74 10.15
N PRO A 80 10.10 3.19 9.14
CA PRO A 80 11.56 3.16 9.15
C PRO A 80 12.15 3.78 10.42
N GLN A 81 13.12 3.10 11.03
CA GLN A 81 13.80 3.52 12.25
C GLN A 81 14.47 4.90 12.11
N GLU A 82 15.01 5.22 10.94
CA GLU A 82 15.62 6.52 10.64
C GLU A 82 14.62 7.68 10.76
N ALA A 83 13.35 7.44 10.42
CA ALA A 83 12.30 8.44 10.53
C ALA A 83 11.80 8.60 11.97
N LEU A 84 12.02 7.63 12.87
CA LEU A 84 11.70 7.76 14.30
C LEU A 84 12.75 8.64 15.00
N ILE A 85 14.03 8.46 14.67
CA ILE A 85 15.13 9.24 15.27
C ILE A 85 14.99 10.74 14.96
N ARG A 86 14.59 11.12 13.74
CA ARG A 86 14.41 12.54 13.36
C ARG A 86 13.24 13.26 14.03
N ASN A 87 12.25 12.54 14.54
CA ASN A 87 11.10 13.13 15.22
C ASN A 87 11.26 13.14 16.75
N ALA A 88 12.33 12.53 17.27
CA ALA A 88 12.64 12.44 18.69
C ALA A 88 13.76 13.43 19.12
N ALA A 89 14.39 14.13 18.17
CA ALA A 89 15.40 15.17 18.37
C ALA A 89 14.80 16.55 18.06
#